data_AF-A0A432VW40-F1
#
_entry.id   AF-A0A432VW40-F1
#
_cell.length_a   1.000
_cell.length_b   1.000
_cell.length_c   1.000
_cell.angle_alpha   90.00
_cell.angle_beta   90.00
_cell.angle_gamma   90.00
#
_symmetry.space_group_name_H-M   'P 1'
#
loop_
_entity.id
_entity.type
_entity.pdbx_description
1 polymer ?
#
loop_
_entity_poly.entity_id
_entity_poly.type
_entity_poly.pdbx_seq_one_letter_code
_entity_poly.pdbx_strand_id
1 'polypeptide(L)'
;MGRKSHTRTLYCSMNGFPVGKLYLKKGRMSFKYAPEWLEVEGSRAISLSLPMQRAEIVDDAVHAYFDNLLPDSAAIREQIKDRLGAESAKPFDLLASVGKDCVGALTFTDEPATGEMPSLSLTPLSEHEVAQMIRETRLEKILGMHSDSDFRISLAGAQEKTALTQWNGKWCRPHGSTPTTHIFKPPILHHESLGIDLPSSVDNEWFCQRFMKNLGMNVAVCNIEQFEDQKVLVVERFDRKIEEDAIIRLPQEDICQALGKVSGSKYEEKGGSSSQQVMDLLSGSSNAYEDRLEFLRVQIVFWLLAAIDGHGKNFSIALNQNGYRLTPFYDVLSAYPYFGQGNIQPKKIKMAMKVHSKNTHYKWSEILPRHWPEHGKKQGIDEELTLTIMTALDEKIELALNKTLREANEFFDQEVGEIIAERTLTCLGKVTRFLHG
;
A
#
# COMPACT_ATOMS: atom_id res chain seq x y z
N MET A 1 -1.68 -21.63 44.60
CA MET A 1 -2.26 -20.58 43.73
C MET A 1 -1.59 -20.68 42.36
N GLY A 2 -2.31 -21.12 41.34
CA GLY A 2 -1.79 -21.21 39.97
C GLY A 2 -1.44 -19.82 39.46
N ARG A 3 -0.20 -19.65 38.97
CA ARG A 3 0.26 -18.40 38.35
C ARG A 3 -0.72 -18.06 37.23
N LYS A 4 -1.41 -16.91 37.31
CA LYS A 4 -2.27 -16.43 36.21
C LYS A 4 -1.45 -16.49 34.92
N SER A 5 -1.97 -17.19 33.91
CA SER A 5 -1.33 -17.23 32.60
C SER A 5 -1.30 -15.79 32.08
N HIS A 6 -0.10 -15.19 31.96
CA HIS A 6 0.10 -13.88 31.33
C HIS A 6 -0.01 -13.95 29.79
N THR A 7 -0.79 -14.90 29.27
CA THR A 7 -0.99 -15.08 27.84
C THR A 7 -2.23 -14.29 27.43
N ARG A 8 -2.03 -13.26 26.62
CA ARG A 8 -3.13 -12.58 25.94
C ARG A 8 -3.32 -13.19 24.56
N THR A 9 -4.56 -13.20 24.08
CA THR A 9 -4.94 -13.86 22.82
C THR A 9 -5.85 -12.96 22.03
N LEU A 10 -5.57 -12.79 20.75
CA LEU A 10 -6.49 -12.27 19.76
C LEU A 10 -6.90 -13.40 18.82
N TYR A 11 -8.20 -13.50 18.56
CA TYR A 11 -8.77 -14.41 17.58
C TYR A 11 -8.69 -13.75 16.21
N CYS A 12 -8.16 -14.49 15.24
CA CYS A 12 -8.02 -14.04 13.87
C CYS A 12 -9.06 -14.76 13.01
N SER A 13 -9.82 -13.99 12.23
CA SER A 13 -10.78 -14.52 11.27
C SER A 13 -10.59 -13.89 9.89
N MET A 14 -11.05 -14.58 8.85
CA MET A 14 -11.20 -14.05 7.50
C MET A 14 -12.66 -14.16 7.13
N ASN A 15 -13.31 -13.02 6.85
CA ASN A 15 -14.71 -13.00 6.42
C ASN A 15 -15.64 -13.80 7.37
N GLY A 16 -15.40 -13.72 8.68
CA GLY A 16 -16.18 -14.44 9.69
C GLY A 16 -15.73 -15.87 9.99
N PHE A 17 -14.87 -16.47 9.16
CA PHE A 17 -14.34 -17.80 9.38
C PHE A 17 -13.10 -17.78 10.30
N PRO A 18 -13.05 -18.60 11.36
CA PRO A 18 -11.88 -18.70 12.22
C PRO A 18 -10.63 -19.19 11.46
N VAL A 19 -9.54 -18.41 11.50
CA VAL A 19 -8.27 -18.73 10.84
C VAL A 19 -7.20 -19.17 11.83
N GLY A 20 -7.16 -18.53 13.00
CA GLY A 20 -6.15 -18.83 13.99
C GLY A 20 -6.18 -17.88 15.19
N LYS A 21 -5.11 -17.93 15.97
CA LYS A 21 -4.94 -17.14 17.18
C LYS A 21 -3.57 -16.50 17.21
N LEU A 22 -3.53 -15.21 17.46
CA LEU A 22 -2.32 -14.46 17.78
C LEU A 22 -2.17 -14.42 19.30
N TYR A 23 -1.04 -14.87 19.82
CA TYR A 23 -0.73 -14.84 21.24
C TYR A 23 0.32 -13.78 21.56
N LEU A 24 0.23 -13.19 22.75
CA LEU A 24 1.31 -12.44 23.37
C LEU A 24 1.73 -13.16 24.65
N LYS A 25 2.92 -13.76 24.63
CA LYS A 25 3.50 -14.53 25.74
C LYS A 25 4.82 -13.91 26.17
N LYS A 26 4.88 -13.36 27.39
CA LYS A 26 6.09 -12.69 27.94
C LYS A 26 6.66 -11.62 26.99
N GLY A 27 5.79 -10.87 26.30
CA GLY A 27 6.17 -9.82 25.36
C GLY A 27 6.59 -10.29 23.96
N ARG A 28 6.52 -11.60 23.66
CA ARG A 28 6.74 -12.14 22.31
C ARG A 28 5.43 -12.55 21.67
N MET A 29 5.27 -12.22 20.39
CA MET A 29 4.11 -12.63 19.60
C MET A 29 4.35 -14.01 19.00
N SER A 30 3.29 -14.80 18.91
CA SER A 30 3.28 -16.09 18.21
C SER A 30 1.92 -16.34 17.58
N PHE A 31 1.88 -17.06 16.47
CA PHE A 31 0.65 -17.33 15.74
C PHE A 31 0.38 -18.83 15.63
N LYS A 32 -0.87 -19.24 15.79
CA LYS A 32 -1.29 -20.63 15.58
C LYS A 32 -2.53 -20.69 14.73
N TYR A 33 -2.44 -21.42 13.62
CA TYR A 33 -3.60 -21.72 12.78
C TYR A 33 -4.64 -22.55 13.53
N ALA A 34 -5.92 -22.30 13.26
CA ALA A 34 -7.02 -23.13 13.70
C ALA A 34 -6.92 -24.49 12.97
N PRO A 35 -7.06 -25.64 13.65
CA PRO A 35 -7.06 -26.95 13.00
C PRO A 35 -8.07 -27.04 11.87
N GLU A 36 -9.25 -26.44 12.05
CA GLU A 36 -10.34 -26.42 11.08
C GLU A 36 -9.94 -25.65 9.83
N TRP A 37 -9.21 -24.54 9.97
CA TRP A 37 -8.69 -23.78 8.83
C TRP A 37 -7.69 -24.58 8.00
N LEU A 38 -6.94 -25.51 8.61
CA LEU A 38 -6.00 -26.36 7.86
C LEU A 38 -6.68 -27.40 6.98
N GLU A 39 -7.97 -27.66 7.22
CA GLU A 39 -8.73 -28.75 6.60
C GLU A 39 -9.84 -28.22 5.68
N VAL A 40 -10.23 -26.95 5.82
CA VAL A 40 -11.24 -26.30 4.97
C VAL A 40 -10.75 -26.11 3.54
N GLU A 41 -11.59 -26.48 2.58
CA GLU A 41 -11.36 -26.23 1.16
C GLU A 41 -11.23 -24.73 0.91
N GLY A 42 -10.18 -24.34 0.18
CA GLY A 42 -9.91 -22.93 -0.09
C GLY A 42 -9.26 -22.14 1.05
N SER A 43 -8.86 -22.84 2.11
CA SER A 43 -7.92 -22.31 3.09
C SER A 43 -6.58 -21.93 2.45
N ARG A 44 -5.85 -21.05 3.13
CA ARG A 44 -4.54 -20.55 2.69
C ARG A 44 -3.74 -20.00 3.86
N ALA A 45 -2.44 -19.82 3.67
CA ALA A 45 -1.63 -19.11 4.64
C ALA A 45 -2.06 -17.64 4.75
N ILE A 46 -1.95 -17.05 5.95
CA ILE A 46 -2.18 -15.63 6.16
C ILE A 46 -1.08 -14.75 5.56
N SER A 47 0.09 -15.35 5.35
CA SER A 47 1.28 -14.75 4.76
C SER A 47 2.17 -15.84 4.17
N LEU A 48 2.90 -15.54 3.10
CA LEU A 48 3.98 -16.39 2.61
C LEU A 48 5.09 -16.57 3.66
N SER A 49 5.28 -15.59 4.56
CA SER A 49 6.25 -15.69 5.66
C SER A 49 5.73 -16.52 6.85
N LEU A 50 4.44 -16.83 6.89
CA LEU A 50 3.77 -17.60 7.95
C LEU A 50 3.05 -18.81 7.35
N PRO A 51 3.76 -19.81 6.81
CA PRO A 51 3.16 -20.94 6.12
C PRO A 51 2.21 -21.74 7.01
N MET A 52 1.19 -22.36 6.41
CA MET A 52 0.21 -23.19 7.11
C MET A 52 0.89 -24.39 7.77
N GLN A 53 0.72 -24.52 9.08
CA GLN A 53 1.22 -25.64 9.87
C GLN A 53 0.41 -25.83 11.15
N ARG A 54 0.42 -27.06 11.70
CA ARG A 54 -0.26 -27.40 12.96
C ARG A 54 0.47 -26.82 14.19
N ALA A 55 1.78 -26.64 14.10
CA ALA A 55 2.60 -26.09 15.17
C ALA A 55 2.37 -24.58 15.34
N GLU A 56 2.62 -24.07 16.54
CA GLU A 56 2.64 -22.63 16.79
C GLU A 56 3.91 -22.01 16.19
N ILE A 57 3.73 -20.92 15.43
CA ILE A 57 4.80 -20.15 14.79
C ILE A 57 5.29 -19.11 15.79
N VAL A 58 6.59 -19.11 16.08
CA VAL A 58 7.23 -18.27 17.11
C VAL A 58 8.42 -17.47 16.58
N ASP A 59 8.59 -17.43 15.26
CA ASP A 59 9.67 -16.72 14.59
C ASP A 59 9.43 -15.20 14.56
N ASP A 60 10.48 -14.46 14.17
CA ASP A 60 10.42 -13.01 14.04
C ASP A 60 9.49 -12.55 12.89
N ALA A 61 9.16 -13.44 11.95
CA ALA A 61 8.23 -13.16 10.86
C ALA A 61 6.81 -12.92 11.38
N VAL A 62 6.41 -13.56 12.49
CA VAL A 62 5.16 -13.25 13.19
C VAL A 62 5.13 -11.77 13.58
N HIS A 63 6.21 -11.28 14.20
CA HIS A 63 6.29 -9.87 14.57
C HIS A 63 6.23 -8.95 13.35
N ALA A 64 7.04 -9.25 12.32
CA ALA A 64 7.07 -8.46 11.09
C ALA A 64 5.70 -8.40 10.40
N TYR A 65 4.99 -9.51 10.27
CA TYR A 65 3.70 -9.56 9.59
C TYR A 65 2.66 -8.64 10.25
N PHE A 66 2.46 -8.79 11.57
CA PHE A 66 1.45 -8.03 12.31
C PHE A 66 1.85 -6.57 12.51
N ASP A 67 3.15 -6.26 12.63
CA ASP A 67 3.65 -4.88 12.68
C ASP A 67 3.37 -4.10 11.38
N ASN A 68 3.48 -4.76 10.23
CA ASN A 68 3.25 -4.13 8.92
C ASN A 68 1.78 -3.83 8.60
N LEU A 69 0.82 -4.37 9.37
CA LEU A 69 -0.60 -4.01 9.26
C LEU A 69 -0.90 -2.63 9.85
N LEU A 70 0.01 -2.09 10.66
CA LEU A 70 -0.16 -0.83 11.39
C LEU A 70 0.56 0.32 10.68
N PRO A 71 0.23 1.58 11.01
CA PRO A 71 0.95 2.75 10.50
C PRO A 71 2.46 2.68 10.77
N ASP A 72 3.26 3.23 9.86
CA ASP A 72 4.73 3.21 9.98
C ASP A 72 5.23 4.25 11.02
N SER A 73 4.48 5.35 11.20
CA SER A 73 4.86 6.44 12.08
C SER A 73 4.60 6.10 13.55
N ALA A 74 5.63 6.20 14.38
CA ALA A 74 5.51 6.04 15.82
C ALA A 74 4.55 7.08 16.43
N ALA A 75 4.55 8.32 15.91
CA ALA A 75 3.63 9.36 16.37
C ALA A 75 2.16 8.97 16.13
N ILE A 76 1.84 8.43 14.95
CA ILE A 76 0.49 7.94 14.64
C ILE A 76 0.11 6.77 15.55
N ARG A 77 1.04 5.87 15.85
CA ARG A 77 0.79 4.74 16.78
C ARG A 77 0.50 5.20 18.21
N GLU A 78 1.23 6.19 18.71
CA GLU A 78 0.96 6.79 20.02
C GLU A 78 -0.41 7.48 20.05
N GLN A 79 -0.78 8.19 18.98
CA GLN A 79 -2.11 8.79 18.84
C GLN A 79 -3.23 7.74 18.87
N ILE A 80 -3.07 6.62 18.15
CA ILE A 80 -4.05 5.52 18.18
C ILE A 80 -4.17 4.96 19.59
N LYS A 81 -3.04 4.76 20.28
CA LYS A 81 -3.02 4.26 21.65
C LYS A 81 -3.77 5.20 22.60
N ASP A 82 -3.47 6.50 22.57
CA ASP A 82 -4.09 7.47 23.46
C ASP A 82 -5.59 7.65 23.16
N ARG A 83 -5.98 7.66 21.87
CA ARG A 83 -7.38 7.82 21.43
C ARG A 83 -8.27 6.63 21.78
N LEU A 84 -7.78 5.42 21.56
CA LEU A 84 -8.57 4.20 21.74
C LEU A 84 -8.36 3.54 23.10
N GLY A 85 -7.52 4.13 23.96
CA GLY A 85 -7.16 3.58 25.26
C GLY A 85 -6.43 2.23 25.15
N ALA A 86 -5.63 2.03 24.08
CA ALA A 86 -4.85 0.81 23.94
C ALA A 86 -3.80 0.71 25.05
N GLU A 87 -3.50 -0.51 25.52
CA GLU A 87 -2.54 -0.71 26.61
C GLU A 87 -1.13 -0.20 26.27
N SER A 88 -0.73 -0.26 25.00
CA SER A 88 0.53 0.30 24.51
C SER A 88 0.49 0.56 23.01
N ALA A 89 1.50 1.28 22.48
CA ALA A 89 1.68 1.48 21.04
C ALA A 89 2.35 0.27 20.34
N LYS A 90 2.38 -0.90 20.98
CA LYS A 90 2.94 -2.12 20.41
C LYS A 90 1.93 -2.84 19.51
N PRO A 91 2.39 -3.65 18.55
CA PRO A 91 1.52 -4.19 17.52
C PRO A 91 0.30 -4.97 18.04
N PHE A 92 0.49 -5.83 19.03
CA PHE A 92 -0.59 -6.63 19.61
C PHE A 92 -1.72 -5.75 20.20
N ASP A 93 -1.35 -4.72 20.96
CA ASP A 93 -2.31 -3.85 21.67
C ASP A 93 -3.06 -2.93 20.71
N LEU A 94 -2.37 -2.44 19.68
CA LEU A 94 -2.98 -1.67 18.62
C LEU A 94 -3.94 -2.53 17.81
N LEU A 95 -3.56 -3.75 17.41
CA LEU A 95 -4.44 -4.66 16.67
C LEU A 95 -5.67 -5.09 17.48
N ALA A 96 -5.57 -5.22 18.81
CA ALA A 96 -6.75 -5.44 19.66
C ALA A 96 -7.78 -4.30 19.53
N SER A 97 -7.31 -3.08 19.26
CA SER A 97 -8.14 -1.87 19.23
C SER A 97 -8.65 -1.54 17.81
N VAL A 98 -7.76 -1.57 16.80
CA VAL A 98 -8.05 -1.17 15.40
C VAL A 98 -8.11 -2.33 14.41
N GLY A 99 -7.88 -3.57 14.85
CA GLY A 99 -7.76 -4.73 13.97
C GLY A 99 -9.07 -5.24 13.37
N LYS A 100 -10.17 -4.50 13.49
CA LYS A 100 -11.47 -4.92 12.93
C LYS A 100 -11.53 -4.74 11.41
N ASP A 101 -10.79 -3.76 10.88
CA ASP A 101 -10.66 -3.52 9.45
C ASP A 101 -9.22 -3.10 9.09
N CYS A 102 -8.41 -4.09 8.73
CA CYS A 102 -7.02 -3.92 8.27
C CYS A 102 -6.91 -4.02 6.73
N VAL A 103 -5.71 -3.76 6.21
CA VAL A 103 -5.33 -4.21 4.85
C VAL A 103 -5.40 -5.74 4.77
N GLY A 104 -5.88 -6.24 3.63
CA GLY A 104 -6.14 -7.66 3.42
C GLY A 104 -7.47 -8.12 4.06
N ALA A 105 -7.52 -9.38 4.46
CA ALA A 105 -8.76 -10.03 4.90
C ALA A 105 -8.82 -10.42 6.39
N LEU A 106 -7.75 -10.19 7.15
CA LEU A 106 -7.74 -10.53 8.56
C LEU A 106 -8.53 -9.51 9.41
N THR A 107 -9.31 -10.07 10.33
CA THR A 107 -10.01 -9.36 11.39
C THR A 107 -9.55 -9.92 12.74
N PHE A 108 -9.28 -9.04 13.69
CA PHE A 108 -8.82 -9.36 15.05
C PHE A 108 -9.88 -9.01 16.09
N THR A 109 -10.17 -9.97 16.98
CA THR A 109 -11.18 -9.84 18.04
C THR A 109 -10.75 -10.53 19.33
N ASP A 110 -11.31 -10.10 20.46
CA ASP A 110 -11.09 -10.77 21.76
C ASP A 110 -11.88 -12.08 21.91
N GLU A 111 -12.91 -12.25 21.07
CA GLU A 111 -13.78 -13.43 21.04
C GLU A 111 -13.67 -14.16 19.69
N PRO A 112 -13.86 -15.49 19.66
CA PRO A 112 -13.84 -16.24 18.41
C PRO A 112 -14.98 -15.80 17.48
N ALA A 113 -14.70 -15.80 16.17
CA ALA A 113 -15.72 -15.55 15.17
C ALA A 113 -16.79 -16.66 15.15
N THR A 114 -18.01 -16.31 14.76
CA THR A 114 -19.17 -17.21 14.73
C THR A 114 -19.14 -18.20 13.56
N GLY A 115 -18.28 -17.99 12.57
CA GLY A 115 -18.28 -18.76 11.32
C GLY A 115 -19.23 -18.21 10.25
N GLU A 116 -19.86 -17.07 10.50
CA GLU A 116 -20.78 -16.41 9.58
C GLU A 116 -20.20 -15.09 9.06
N MET A 117 -20.56 -14.74 7.82
CA MET A 117 -20.23 -13.44 7.25
C MET A 117 -20.80 -12.32 8.14
N PRO A 118 -20.00 -11.29 8.48
CA PRO A 118 -20.51 -10.17 9.26
C PRO A 118 -21.63 -9.44 8.53
N SER A 119 -22.72 -9.14 9.25
CA SER A 119 -23.78 -8.27 8.74
C SER A 119 -23.26 -6.85 8.52
N LEU A 120 -23.67 -6.23 7.42
CA LEU A 120 -23.35 -4.84 7.13
C LEU A 120 -24.09 -3.91 8.11
N SER A 121 -23.34 -3.07 8.82
CA SER A 121 -23.87 -2.01 9.68
C SER A 121 -23.25 -0.69 9.26
N LEU A 122 -24.09 0.18 8.67
CA LEU A 122 -23.68 1.37 7.95
C LEU A 122 -24.56 2.56 8.35
N THR A 123 -23.95 3.71 8.61
CA THR A 123 -24.65 5.00 8.69
C THR A 123 -24.31 5.83 7.45
N PRO A 124 -25.29 6.13 6.58
CA PRO A 124 -25.09 7.06 5.46
C PRO A 124 -24.62 8.43 5.97
N LEU A 125 -23.69 9.04 5.25
CA LEU A 125 -23.15 10.36 5.55
C LEU A 125 -23.61 11.38 4.52
N SER A 126 -23.90 12.58 4.98
CA SER A 126 -24.00 13.77 4.15
C SER A 126 -22.62 14.25 3.70
N GLU A 127 -22.58 15.11 2.67
CA GLU A 127 -21.33 15.74 2.22
C GLU A 127 -20.62 16.48 3.37
N HIS A 128 -21.38 17.21 4.19
CA HIS A 128 -20.87 17.92 5.37
C HIS A 128 -20.18 16.99 6.38
N GLU A 129 -20.80 15.84 6.67
CA GLU A 129 -20.22 14.87 7.61
C GLU A 129 -18.95 14.20 7.06
N VAL A 130 -18.87 13.99 5.75
CA VAL A 130 -17.64 13.52 5.10
C VAL A 130 -16.56 14.60 5.19
N ALA A 131 -16.87 15.85 4.85
CA ALA A 131 -15.95 16.98 4.96
C ALA A 131 -15.43 17.16 6.40
N GLN A 132 -16.32 17.08 7.40
CA GLN A 132 -15.94 17.16 8.81
C GLN A 132 -14.99 16.03 9.21
N MET A 133 -15.25 14.79 8.80
CA MET A 133 -14.36 13.66 9.10
C MET A 133 -12.96 13.86 8.50
N ILE A 134 -12.87 14.41 7.28
CA ILE A 134 -11.59 14.74 6.64
C ILE A 134 -10.89 15.87 7.40
N ARG A 135 -11.61 16.92 7.82
CA ARG A 135 -11.08 18.02 8.65
C ARG A 135 -10.50 17.49 9.97
N GLU A 136 -11.24 16.63 10.66
CA GLU A 136 -10.79 16.00 11.92
C GLU A 136 -9.52 15.18 11.71
N THR A 137 -9.47 14.35 10.66
CA THR A 137 -8.28 13.55 10.31
C THR A 137 -7.03 14.43 10.14
N ARG A 138 -7.18 15.64 9.57
CA ARG A 138 -6.08 16.61 9.37
C ARG A 138 -5.71 17.37 10.65
N LEU A 139 -6.70 17.86 11.39
CA LEU A 139 -6.50 18.63 12.62
C LEU A 139 -5.85 17.81 13.74
N GLU A 140 -6.17 16.51 13.80
CA GLU A 140 -5.61 15.57 14.78
C GLU A 140 -4.08 15.52 14.74
N LYS A 141 -3.45 15.66 13.57
CA LYS A 141 -1.99 15.72 13.44
C LYS A 141 -1.41 17.10 13.79
N ILE A 142 -2.12 18.18 13.46
CA ILE A 142 -1.63 19.55 13.69
C ILE A 142 -1.70 19.93 15.17
N LEU A 143 -2.76 19.53 15.88
CA LEU A 143 -3.07 20.03 17.22
C LEU A 143 -3.00 18.96 18.31
N GLY A 144 -2.92 17.67 17.97
CA GLY A 144 -3.05 16.59 18.96
C GLY A 144 -4.38 16.62 19.72
N MET A 145 -5.42 17.23 19.12
CA MET A 145 -6.71 17.46 19.75
C MET A 145 -7.70 16.35 19.42
N HIS A 146 -8.46 15.95 20.45
CA HIS A 146 -9.31 14.77 20.49
C HIS A 146 -10.73 15.03 19.97
N SER A 147 -11.27 14.09 19.19
CA SER A 147 -12.71 13.94 18.96
C SER A 147 -13.16 12.52 19.37
N ASP A 148 -14.31 12.41 20.03
CA ASP A 148 -14.87 11.18 20.63
C ASP A 148 -15.47 10.19 19.61
N SER A 149 -15.03 10.22 18.34
CA SER A 149 -15.64 9.37 17.30
C SER A 149 -15.04 7.95 17.28
N ASP A 150 -15.95 6.96 17.36
CA ASP A 150 -15.80 5.50 17.48
C ASP A 150 -15.12 4.76 16.30
N PHE A 151 -14.34 5.47 15.49
CA PHE A 151 -13.85 4.98 14.22
C PHE A 151 -12.56 4.16 14.34
N ARG A 152 -12.61 2.88 13.92
CA ARG A 152 -11.57 1.87 14.15
C ARG A 152 -11.04 1.29 12.84
N ILE A 153 -10.20 2.03 12.13
CA ILE A 153 -9.52 1.52 10.92
C ILE A 153 -8.01 1.54 11.11
N SER A 154 -7.37 0.44 10.72
CA SER A 154 -5.93 0.33 10.64
C SER A 154 -5.50 0.31 9.18
N LEU A 155 -4.93 1.41 8.70
CA LEU A 155 -4.32 1.49 7.38
C LEU A 155 -2.82 1.73 7.53
N ALA A 156 -2.02 0.80 7.04
CA ALA A 156 -0.56 0.90 7.04
C ALA A 156 -0.06 2.09 6.20
N GLY A 157 1.13 2.60 6.50
CA GLY A 157 1.75 3.75 5.82
C GLY A 157 1.93 4.98 6.73
N ALA A 158 2.47 6.07 6.18
CA ALA A 158 2.84 7.28 6.95
C ALA A 158 1.93 8.49 6.69
N GLN A 159 1.09 8.46 5.65
CA GLN A 159 0.15 9.52 5.30
C GLN A 159 -1.15 9.43 6.10
N GLU A 160 -1.68 10.59 6.49
CA GLU A 160 -3.03 10.75 7.05
C GLU A 160 -4.08 10.23 6.08
N LYS A 161 -4.97 9.36 6.56
CA LYS A 161 -6.05 8.83 5.74
C LYS A 161 -7.20 8.36 6.61
N THR A 162 -8.39 8.47 6.05
CA THR A 162 -9.60 7.82 6.57
C THR A 162 -10.12 6.83 5.52
N ALA A 163 -11.14 6.05 5.85
CA ALA A 163 -11.72 5.11 4.89
C ALA A 163 -13.22 4.93 5.07
N LEU A 164 -13.96 5.00 3.97
CA LEU A 164 -15.42 4.91 4.00
C LEU A 164 -15.93 3.72 3.21
N THR A 165 -17.19 3.38 3.43
CA THR A 165 -17.90 2.38 2.64
C THR A 165 -18.77 3.09 1.63
N GLN A 166 -18.58 2.81 0.35
CA GLN A 166 -19.52 3.18 -0.69
C GLN A 166 -20.56 2.07 -0.79
N TRP A 167 -21.83 2.40 -0.51
CA TRP A 167 -22.93 1.43 -0.53
C TRP A 167 -24.16 2.08 -1.13
N ASN A 168 -24.77 1.43 -2.12
CA ASN A 168 -25.96 1.94 -2.82
C ASN A 168 -25.82 3.40 -3.30
N GLY A 169 -24.65 3.74 -3.83
CA GLY A 169 -24.34 5.09 -4.35
C GLY A 169 -24.14 6.17 -3.28
N LYS A 170 -23.98 5.80 -2.00
CA LYS A 170 -23.74 6.75 -0.91
C LYS A 170 -22.47 6.42 -0.14
N TRP A 171 -21.82 7.47 0.38
CA TRP A 171 -20.75 7.34 1.36
C TRP A 171 -21.35 7.02 2.73
N CYS A 172 -20.83 5.98 3.37
CA CYS A 172 -21.32 5.47 4.65
C CYS A 172 -20.16 5.28 5.64
N ARG A 173 -20.42 5.60 6.91
CA ARG A 173 -19.57 5.23 8.04
C ARG A 173 -19.83 3.75 8.38
N PRO A 174 -18.82 2.86 8.30
CA PRO A 174 -18.96 1.49 8.76
C PRO A 174 -18.90 1.36 10.27
N HIS A 175 -19.65 0.39 10.80
CA HIS A 175 -19.66 0.02 12.21
C HIS A 175 -19.24 -1.43 12.42
N GLY A 176 -18.71 -1.72 13.61
CA GLY A 176 -18.32 -3.08 14.00
C GLY A 176 -17.22 -3.64 13.10
N SER A 177 -17.51 -4.75 12.42
CA SER A 177 -16.61 -5.42 11.47
C SER A 177 -17.01 -5.19 10.01
N THR A 178 -17.90 -4.23 9.74
CA THR A 178 -18.26 -3.81 8.38
C THR A 178 -17.01 -3.28 7.66
N PRO A 179 -16.61 -3.85 6.51
CA PRO A 179 -15.40 -3.40 5.82
C PRO A 179 -15.59 -2.04 5.16
N THR A 180 -14.56 -1.20 5.24
CA THR A 180 -14.40 -0.06 4.32
C THR A 180 -14.14 -0.54 2.89
N THR A 181 -14.46 0.31 1.93
CA THR A 181 -14.28 0.03 0.47
C THR A 181 -13.39 1.04 -0.22
N HIS A 182 -13.18 2.22 0.39
CA HIS A 182 -12.40 3.29 -0.21
C HIS A 182 -11.52 3.95 0.84
N ILE A 183 -10.31 4.32 0.44
CA ILE A 183 -9.36 5.08 1.26
C ILE A 183 -9.39 6.53 0.78
N PHE A 184 -9.51 7.45 1.74
CA PHE A 184 -9.56 8.88 1.53
C PHE A 184 -8.22 9.47 1.96
N LYS A 185 -7.49 10.03 1.00
CA LYS A 185 -6.15 10.60 1.18
C LYS A 185 -6.21 12.12 0.99
N PRO A 186 -6.30 12.90 2.08
CA PRO A 186 -6.16 14.35 1.99
C PRO A 186 -4.73 14.76 1.61
N PRO A 187 -4.52 16.03 1.22
CA PRO A 187 -3.18 16.56 0.96
C PRO A 187 -2.23 16.32 2.13
N ILE A 188 -1.06 15.77 1.83
CA ILE A 188 0.02 15.58 2.78
C ILE A 188 0.54 16.96 3.22
N LEU A 189 0.19 17.34 4.44
CA LEU A 189 0.61 18.61 5.03
C LEU A 189 2.11 18.66 5.24
N HIS A 190 2.71 17.58 5.76
CA HIS A 190 4.15 17.50 6.00
C HIS A 190 4.63 16.07 5.85
N HIS A 191 5.73 15.89 5.10
CA HIS A 191 6.39 14.60 4.87
C HIS A 191 7.73 14.53 5.62
N GLU A 192 7.76 13.88 6.77
CA GLU A 192 8.90 13.85 7.71
C GLU A 192 10.24 13.50 7.05
N SER A 193 10.27 12.45 6.21
CA SER A 193 11.53 12.00 5.59
C SER A 193 12.06 12.94 4.52
N LEU A 194 11.18 13.71 3.87
CA LEU A 194 11.55 14.66 2.81
C LEU A 194 11.74 16.07 3.38
N GLY A 195 11.20 16.32 4.58
CA GLY A 195 11.30 17.59 5.29
C GLY A 195 10.54 18.71 4.59
N ILE A 196 9.49 18.38 3.82
CA ILE A 196 8.70 19.35 3.07
C ILE A 196 7.21 19.04 3.15
N ASP A 197 6.43 20.07 2.85
CA ASP A 197 4.99 19.98 2.67
C ASP A 197 4.70 19.54 1.23
N LEU A 198 3.67 18.71 1.03
CA LEU A 198 3.28 18.21 -0.29
C LEU A 198 1.82 18.57 -0.58
N PRO A 199 1.49 19.87 -0.67
CA PRO A 199 0.11 20.34 -0.78
C PRO A 199 -0.60 19.85 -2.05
N SER A 200 0.15 19.55 -3.11
CA SER A 200 -0.34 19.01 -4.38
C SER A 200 -0.35 17.47 -4.45
N SER A 201 -0.16 16.77 -3.32
CA SER A 201 -0.09 15.29 -3.30
C SER A 201 -1.34 14.60 -3.83
N VAL A 202 -2.53 15.19 -3.67
CA VAL A 202 -3.78 14.68 -4.25
C VAL A 202 -3.72 14.67 -5.78
N ASP A 203 -3.38 15.80 -6.38
CA ASP A 203 -3.29 15.96 -7.83
C ASP A 203 -2.15 15.11 -8.40
N ASN A 204 -1.00 15.10 -7.72
CA ASN A 204 0.17 14.33 -8.09
C ASN A 204 -0.12 12.82 -8.14
N GLU A 205 -0.68 12.26 -7.06
CA GLU A 205 -0.95 10.83 -7.00
C GLU A 205 -2.06 10.43 -8.00
N TRP A 206 -3.11 11.24 -8.15
CA TRP A 206 -4.14 11.00 -9.17
C TRP A 206 -3.52 10.97 -10.57
N PHE A 207 -2.69 11.97 -10.91
CA PHE A 207 -2.08 12.08 -12.23
C PHE A 207 -1.15 10.88 -12.51
N CYS A 208 -0.28 10.52 -11.55
CA CYS A 208 0.61 9.36 -11.70
C CYS A 208 -0.16 8.05 -11.88
N GLN A 209 -1.18 7.78 -11.06
CA GLN A 209 -1.97 6.56 -11.19
C GLN A 209 -2.78 6.54 -12.49
N ARG A 210 -3.42 7.65 -12.87
CA ARG A 210 -4.20 7.76 -14.11
C ARG A 210 -3.31 7.62 -15.36
N PHE A 211 -2.12 8.20 -15.34
CA PHE A 211 -1.09 8.01 -16.37
C PHE A 211 -0.68 6.55 -16.51
N MET A 212 -0.36 5.87 -15.41
CA MET A 212 -0.01 4.45 -15.42
C MET A 212 -1.19 3.60 -15.94
N LYS A 213 -2.43 3.93 -15.59
CA LYS A 213 -3.63 3.28 -16.17
C LYS A 213 -3.68 3.46 -17.69
N ASN A 214 -3.42 4.67 -18.17
CA ASN A 214 -3.41 5.00 -19.59
C ASN A 214 -2.25 4.36 -20.36
N LEU A 215 -1.18 3.94 -19.67
CA LEU A 215 -0.13 3.06 -20.19
C LEU A 215 -0.51 1.57 -20.25
N GLY A 216 -1.69 1.20 -19.76
CA GLY A 216 -2.14 -0.19 -19.68
C GLY A 216 -1.60 -0.95 -18.47
N MET A 217 -1.18 -0.26 -17.41
CA MET A 217 -0.82 -0.90 -16.14
C MET A 217 -2.07 -1.21 -15.30
N ASN A 218 -1.97 -2.28 -14.52
CA ASN A 218 -2.95 -2.58 -13.49
C ASN A 218 -2.69 -1.70 -12.28
N VAL A 219 -3.54 -0.70 -12.05
CA VAL A 219 -3.41 0.26 -10.94
C VAL A 219 -4.72 0.32 -10.16
N ALA A 220 -4.64 0.73 -8.89
CA ALA A 220 -5.81 1.02 -8.09
C ALA A 220 -6.63 2.14 -8.75
N VAL A 221 -7.96 2.03 -8.67
CA VAL A 221 -8.85 3.07 -9.20
C VAL A 221 -8.86 4.22 -8.20
N CYS A 222 -8.61 5.44 -8.67
CA CYS A 222 -8.67 6.62 -7.83
C CYS A 222 -9.25 7.84 -8.56
N ASN A 223 -9.98 8.68 -7.83
CA ASN A 223 -10.58 9.92 -8.33
C ASN A 223 -10.34 11.05 -7.33
N ILE A 224 -10.22 12.28 -7.84
CA ILE A 224 -10.24 13.48 -7.00
C ILE A 224 -11.70 13.84 -6.73
N GLU A 225 -12.06 13.90 -5.47
CA GLU A 225 -13.38 14.37 -5.02
C GLU A 225 -13.23 15.60 -4.14
N GLN A 226 -14.29 16.40 -4.09
CA GLN A 226 -14.39 17.59 -3.26
C GLN A 226 -15.61 17.44 -2.35
N PHE A 227 -15.41 17.63 -1.05
CA PHE A 227 -16.48 17.69 -0.06
C PHE A 227 -16.36 19.02 0.67
N GLU A 228 -17.29 19.95 0.44
CA GLU A 228 -17.15 21.34 0.90
C GLU A 228 -15.78 21.95 0.55
N ASP A 229 -14.94 22.25 1.55
CA ASP A 229 -13.60 22.81 1.43
C ASP A 229 -12.48 21.74 1.38
N GLN A 230 -12.82 20.46 1.47
CA GLN A 230 -11.88 19.34 1.50
C GLN A 230 -11.71 18.70 0.13
N LYS A 231 -10.58 19.00 -0.53
CA LYS A 231 -10.09 18.25 -1.70
C LYS A 231 -9.42 16.96 -1.24
N VAL A 232 -9.78 15.81 -1.81
CA VAL A 232 -9.29 14.50 -1.36
C VAL A 232 -9.10 13.55 -2.54
N LEU A 233 -8.08 12.69 -2.46
CA LEU A 233 -7.97 11.54 -3.36
C LEU A 233 -8.75 10.37 -2.76
N VAL A 234 -9.77 9.89 -3.49
CA VAL A 234 -10.56 8.72 -3.14
C VAL A 234 -10.03 7.52 -3.92
N VAL A 235 -9.52 6.51 -3.22
CA VAL A 235 -8.91 5.29 -3.79
C VAL A 235 -9.77 4.08 -3.48
N GLU A 236 -10.24 3.39 -4.51
CA GLU A 236 -10.97 2.12 -4.37
C GLU A 236 -10.04 1.03 -3.85
N ARG A 237 -10.49 0.34 -2.80
CA ARG A 237 -9.75 -0.76 -2.19
C ARG A 237 -9.87 -2.02 -3.04
N PHE A 238 -8.78 -2.41 -3.68
CA PHE A 238 -8.68 -3.66 -4.44
C PHE A 238 -8.56 -4.92 -3.57
N ASP A 239 -8.46 -4.76 -2.24
CA ASP A 239 -8.56 -5.85 -1.25
C ASP A 239 -10.02 -6.02 -0.73
N ARG A 240 -11.00 -5.47 -1.45
CA ARG A 240 -12.42 -5.55 -1.15
C ARG A 240 -13.19 -5.90 -2.42
N LYS A 241 -14.26 -6.68 -2.27
CA LYS A 241 -15.21 -6.97 -3.35
C LYS A 241 -16.62 -6.70 -2.84
N ILE A 242 -17.30 -5.75 -3.47
CA ILE A 242 -18.71 -5.44 -3.19
C ILE A 242 -19.56 -6.46 -3.96
N GLU A 243 -20.42 -7.17 -3.24
CA GLU A 243 -21.48 -8.03 -3.77
C GLU A 243 -22.84 -7.44 -3.36
N GLU A 244 -23.95 -8.02 -3.82
CA GLU A 244 -25.31 -7.49 -3.59
C GLU A 244 -25.63 -7.28 -2.10
N ASP A 245 -25.30 -8.25 -1.24
CA ASP A 245 -25.64 -8.24 0.19
C ASP A 245 -24.43 -8.23 1.13
N ALA A 246 -23.21 -8.17 0.60
CA ALA A 246 -21.99 -8.31 1.40
C ALA A 246 -20.80 -7.56 0.80
N ILE A 247 -19.83 -7.25 1.67
CA ILE A 247 -18.51 -6.77 1.26
C ILE A 247 -17.50 -7.82 1.68
N ILE A 248 -16.90 -8.51 0.69
CA ILE A 248 -15.93 -9.57 0.90
C ILE A 248 -14.54 -8.95 1.00
N ARG A 249 -13.79 -9.28 2.05
CA ARG A 249 -12.37 -8.92 2.13
C ARG A 249 -11.53 -9.93 1.36
N LEU A 250 -10.61 -9.44 0.54
CA LEU A 250 -9.71 -10.26 -0.26
C LEU A 250 -8.35 -10.36 0.45
N PRO A 251 -7.83 -11.58 0.70
CA PRO A 251 -6.52 -11.75 1.32
C PRO A 251 -5.39 -11.12 0.49
N GLN A 252 -4.60 -10.28 1.13
CA GLN A 252 -3.49 -9.55 0.53
C GLN A 252 -2.41 -9.34 1.58
N GLU A 253 -1.16 -9.25 1.15
CA GLU A 253 -0.04 -8.76 1.95
C GLU A 253 0.95 -7.96 1.09
N ASP A 254 1.69 -7.06 1.73
CA ASP A 254 2.78 -6.32 1.06
C ASP A 254 4.07 -7.16 0.96
N ILE A 255 5.02 -6.75 0.12
CA ILE A 255 6.27 -7.51 -0.08
C ILE A 255 7.14 -7.56 1.19
N CYS A 256 7.03 -6.58 2.09
CA CYS A 256 7.72 -6.65 3.39
C CYS A 256 7.14 -7.77 4.24
N GLN A 257 5.82 -7.90 4.31
CA GLN A 257 5.13 -9.00 4.98
C GLN A 257 5.50 -10.35 4.36
N ALA A 258 5.42 -10.47 3.04
CA ALA A 258 5.69 -11.72 2.34
C ALA A 258 7.15 -12.21 2.53
N LEU A 259 8.10 -11.28 2.70
CA LEU A 259 9.51 -11.58 2.98
C LEU A 259 9.85 -11.61 4.49
N GLY A 260 8.88 -11.44 5.39
CA GLY A 260 9.11 -11.43 6.84
C GLY A 260 9.95 -10.25 7.34
N LYS A 261 9.90 -9.09 6.66
CA LYS A 261 10.68 -7.88 7.00
C LYS A 261 9.84 -6.87 7.78
N VAL A 262 10.43 -6.26 8.80
CA VAL A 262 9.77 -5.22 9.63
C VAL A 262 9.60 -3.89 8.89
N SER A 263 8.54 -3.15 9.23
CA SER A 263 8.15 -1.88 8.60
C SER A 263 9.25 -0.81 8.64
N GLY A 264 9.96 -0.68 9.77
CA GLY A 264 11.03 0.31 9.97
C GLY A 264 12.23 0.17 9.02
N SER A 265 12.36 -0.97 8.34
CA SER A 265 13.42 -1.26 7.38
C SER A 265 12.93 -1.25 5.93
N LYS A 266 11.77 -0.68 5.60
CA LYS A 266 11.15 -0.79 4.25
C LYS A 266 12.03 -0.41 3.05
N TYR A 267 12.98 0.53 3.19
CA TYR A 267 13.90 0.93 2.12
C TYR A 267 15.09 -0.03 2.01
N GLU A 268 15.54 -0.33 0.79
CA GLU A 268 16.67 -1.24 0.56
C GLU A 268 17.96 -0.79 1.28
N GLU A 269 18.23 0.52 1.35
CA GLU A 269 19.37 1.09 2.10
C GLU A 269 19.33 0.76 3.61
N LYS A 270 18.15 0.48 4.16
CA LYS A 270 17.91 0.17 5.57
C LYS A 270 17.55 -1.30 5.82
N GLY A 271 17.84 -2.19 4.85
CA GLY A 271 17.57 -3.63 4.94
C GLY A 271 16.26 -4.09 4.29
N GLY A 272 15.55 -3.19 3.62
CA GLY A 272 14.28 -3.43 2.93
C GLY A 272 14.40 -4.35 1.73
N SER A 273 13.28 -4.68 1.11
CA SER A 273 13.26 -5.55 -0.07
C SER A 273 14.02 -4.91 -1.23
N SER A 274 15.02 -5.61 -1.77
CA SER A 274 15.62 -5.23 -3.05
C SER A 274 14.72 -5.66 -4.21
N SER A 275 14.89 -5.06 -5.38
CA SER A 275 14.16 -5.46 -6.59
C SER A 275 14.42 -6.92 -6.98
N GLN A 276 15.62 -7.45 -6.71
CA GLN A 276 15.92 -8.87 -6.92
C GLN A 276 15.08 -9.78 -6.00
N GLN A 277 14.96 -9.44 -4.71
CA GLN A 277 14.14 -10.22 -3.78
C GLN A 277 12.66 -10.23 -4.19
N VAL A 278 12.17 -9.12 -4.74
CA VAL A 278 10.80 -9.07 -5.29
C VAL A 278 10.68 -9.95 -6.53
N MET A 279 11.66 -9.94 -7.43
CA MET A 279 11.67 -10.80 -8.62
C MET A 279 11.75 -12.30 -8.28
N ASP A 280 12.53 -12.66 -7.27
CA ASP A 280 12.64 -14.03 -6.78
C ASP A 280 11.29 -14.50 -6.20
N LEU A 281 10.62 -13.63 -5.42
CA LEU A 281 9.27 -13.89 -4.92
C LEU A 281 8.28 -14.03 -6.07
N LEU A 282 8.25 -13.10 -7.03
CA LEU A 282 7.31 -13.15 -8.16
C LEU A 282 7.57 -14.33 -9.10
N SER A 283 8.73 -14.98 -9.03
CA SER A 283 8.99 -16.23 -9.76
C SER A 283 8.13 -17.40 -9.26
N GLY A 284 7.58 -17.32 -8.04
CA GLY A 284 6.61 -18.28 -7.51
C GLY A 284 5.14 -17.84 -7.66
N SER A 285 4.87 -16.71 -8.33
CA SER A 285 3.50 -16.28 -8.62
C SER A 285 2.79 -17.27 -9.55
N SER A 286 1.48 -17.42 -9.35
CA SER A 286 0.58 -18.11 -10.29
C SER A 286 0.57 -17.50 -11.70
N ASN A 287 1.06 -16.27 -11.85
CA ASN A 287 1.21 -15.54 -13.10
C ASN A 287 2.66 -15.03 -13.28
N ALA A 288 3.65 -15.85 -12.88
CA ALA A 288 5.05 -15.44 -12.70
C ALA A 288 5.67 -14.71 -13.90
N TYR A 289 5.39 -15.14 -15.14
CA TYR A 289 5.96 -14.49 -16.33
C TYR A 289 5.51 -13.03 -16.43
N GLU A 290 4.20 -12.79 -16.48
CA GLU A 290 3.62 -11.46 -16.61
C GLU A 290 3.90 -10.59 -15.38
N ASP A 291 3.77 -11.13 -14.16
CA ASP A 291 4.00 -10.35 -12.93
C ASP A 291 5.45 -9.84 -12.83
N ARG A 292 6.43 -10.65 -13.28
CA ARG A 292 7.84 -10.23 -13.35
C ARG A 292 8.08 -9.16 -14.41
N LEU A 293 7.45 -9.27 -15.58
CA LEU A 293 7.54 -8.24 -16.62
C LEU A 293 6.89 -6.93 -16.20
N GLU A 294 5.71 -7.00 -15.57
CA GLU A 294 5.01 -5.84 -15.01
C GLU A 294 5.84 -5.17 -13.92
N PHE A 295 6.50 -5.94 -13.05
CA PHE A 295 7.37 -5.40 -12.02
C PHE A 295 8.65 -4.75 -12.59
N LEU A 296 9.24 -5.27 -13.67
CA LEU A 296 10.34 -4.58 -14.35
C LEU A 296 9.83 -3.30 -15.04
N ARG A 297 8.69 -3.38 -15.73
CA ARG A 297 8.06 -2.27 -16.45
C ARG A 297 7.74 -1.11 -15.50
N VAL A 298 7.17 -1.38 -14.33
CA VAL A 298 6.85 -0.34 -13.35
C VAL A 298 8.10 0.32 -12.75
N GLN A 299 9.21 -0.42 -12.57
CA GLN A 299 10.47 0.18 -12.11
C GLN A 299 11.01 1.20 -13.12
N ILE A 300 10.93 0.91 -14.42
CA ILE A 300 11.31 1.85 -15.48
C ILE A 300 10.40 3.07 -15.45
N VAL A 301 9.08 2.88 -15.30
CA VAL A 301 8.11 3.98 -15.20
C VAL A 301 8.33 4.83 -13.94
N PHE A 302 8.65 4.23 -12.79
CA PHE A 302 8.98 4.96 -11.57
C PHE A 302 10.22 5.82 -11.76
N TRP A 303 11.23 5.33 -12.46
CA TRP A 303 12.39 6.16 -12.83
C TRP A 303 12.00 7.32 -13.77
N LEU A 304 11.17 7.07 -14.78
CA LEU A 304 10.71 8.12 -15.70
C LEU A 304 9.89 9.20 -14.99
N LEU A 305 9.06 8.81 -14.00
CA LEU A 305 8.26 9.71 -13.16
C LEU A 305 9.04 10.36 -12.01
N ALA A 306 10.30 9.98 -11.77
CA ALA A 306 10.99 10.28 -10.51
C ALA A 306 10.15 9.91 -9.26
N ALA A 307 9.46 8.77 -9.31
CA ALA A 307 8.73 8.19 -8.19
C ALA A 307 9.70 7.47 -7.26
N ILE A 308 10.19 8.20 -6.27
CA ILE A 308 11.32 7.78 -5.41
C ILE A 308 10.91 6.89 -4.23
N ASP A 309 9.63 6.79 -3.93
CA ASP A 309 9.12 6.07 -2.74
C ASP A 309 8.55 4.66 -3.04
N GLY A 310 8.88 4.09 -4.21
CA GLY A 310 8.47 2.74 -4.61
C GLY A 310 9.16 1.61 -3.83
N HIS A 311 9.00 1.55 -2.51
CA HIS A 311 9.59 0.53 -1.63
C HIS A 311 8.69 -0.71 -1.46
N GLY A 312 9.16 -1.73 -0.73
CA GLY A 312 8.46 -3.02 -0.59
C GLY A 312 7.00 -2.94 -0.12
N LYS A 313 6.63 -1.94 0.67
CA LYS A 313 5.24 -1.75 1.11
C LYS A 313 4.31 -1.16 0.04
N ASN A 314 4.83 -0.67 -1.08
CA ASN A 314 4.07 -0.14 -2.22
C ASN A 314 3.80 -1.20 -3.30
N PHE A 315 4.22 -2.44 -3.03
CA PHE A 315 3.90 -3.60 -3.85
C PHE A 315 3.25 -4.64 -2.94
N SER A 316 2.15 -5.23 -3.41
CA SER A 316 1.43 -6.27 -2.69
C SER A 316 1.18 -7.47 -3.57
N ILE A 317 0.89 -8.60 -2.92
CA ILE A 317 0.43 -9.82 -3.56
C ILE A 317 -0.96 -10.18 -3.03
N ALA A 318 -1.84 -10.61 -3.92
CA ALA A 318 -3.12 -11.20 -3.57
C ALA A 318 -2.92 -12.69 -3.26
N LEU A 319 -3.44 -13.16 -2.12
CA LEU A 319 -3.34 -14.55 -1.70
C LEU A 319 -4.61 -15.31 -2.08
N ASN A 320 -4.52 -16.08 -3.16
CA ASN A 320 -5.61 -16.90 -3.69
C ASN A 320 -5.49 -18.35 -3.21
N GLN A 321 -6.52 -19.17 -3.45
CA GLN A 321 -6.49 -20.60 -3.11
C GLN A 321 -5.37 -21.35 -3.84
N ASN A 322 -5.08 -20.94 -5.08
CA ASN A 322 -4.15 -21.63 -5.98
C ASN A 322 -2.75 -20.97 -6.03
N GLY A 323 -2.40 -20.16 -5.03
CA GLY A 323 -1.14 -19.42 -4.97
C GLY A 323 -1.37 -17.92 -4.88
N TYR A 324 -0.39 -17.13 -5.29
CA TYR A 324 -0.43 -15.68 -5.20
C TYR A 324 -0.12 -15.01 -6.53
N ARG A 325 -0.43 -13.72 -6.64
CA ARG A 325 -0.10 -12.88 -7.80
C ARG A 325 0.03 -11.42 -7.40
N LEU A 326 0.74 -10.64 -8.20
CA LEU A 326 0.91 -9.20 -8.01
C LEU A 326 -0.47 -8.49 -8.02
N THR A 327 -0.69 -7.59 -7.06
CA THR A 327 -1.88 -6.73 -6.99
C THR A 327 -1.76 -5.55 -7.97
N PRO A 328 -2.83 -4.75 -8.16
CA PRO A 328 -2.67 -3.45 -8.79
C PRO A 328 -1.60 -2.59 -8.08
N PHE A 329 -0.90 -1.72 -8.82
CA PHE A 329 -0.01 -0.71 -8.25
C PHE A 329 -0.82 0.41 -7.59
N TYR A 330 -0.27 0.99 -6.52
CA TYR A 330 -0.91 2.03 -5.73
C TYR A 330 0.14 2.95 -5.12
N ASP A 331 -0.28 4.12 -4.62
CA ASP A 331 0.56 5.01 -3.82
C ASP A 331 1.83 5.44 -4.57
N VAL A 332 1.61 6.04 -5.76
CA VAL A 332 2.67 6.51 -6.66
C VAL A 332 2.65 8.03 -6.71
N LEU A 333 3.73 8.65 -6.25
CA LEU A 333 3.93 10.09 -6.27
C LEU A 333 5.20 10.43 -7.04
N SER A 334 5.11 11.39 -7.96
CA SER A 334 6.28 11.97 -8.63
C SER A 334 6.96 13.01 -7.75
N ALA A 335 8.28 12.99 -7.70
CA ALA A 335 9.04 14.05 -7.05
C ALA A 335 9.14 15.35 -7.89
N TYR A 336 8.76 15.33 -9.18
CA TYR A 336 8.99 16.46 -10.10
C TYR A 336 8.39 17.80 -9.65
N PRO A 337 7.13 17.87 -9.15
CA PRO A 337 6.56 19.14 -8.69
C PRO A 337 7.33 19.80 -7.54
N TYR A 338 8.16 19.02 -6.84
CA TYR A 338 8.86 19.44 -5.63
C TYR A 338 10.38 19.60 -5.85
N PHE A 339 10.86 19.47 -7.08
CA PHE A 339 12.28 19.61 -7.38
C PHE A 339 12.82 20.98 -6.95
N GLY A 340 13.90 20.97 -6.18
CA GLY A 340 14.52 22.17 -5.62
C GLY A 340 13.96 22.61 -4.26
N GLN A 341 12.92 21.94 -3.76
CA GLN A 341 12.33 22.20 -2.44
C GLN A 341 12.88 21.21 -1.40
N GLY A 342 13.23 21.73 -0.22
CA GLY A 342 13.81 20.95 0.89
C GLY A 342 14.91 19.98 0.45
N ASN A 343 14.72 18.68 0.73
CA ASN A 343 15.70 17.64 0.40
C ASN A 343 15.56 17.06 -1.02
N ILE A 344 14.63 17.56 -1.84
CA ILE A 344 14.34 17.03 -3.18
C ILE A 344 15.20 17.74 -4.23
N GLN A 345 16.51 17.52 -4.13
CA GLN A 345 17.44 17.97 -5.15
C GLN A 345 17.61 16.86 -6.20
N PRO A 346 17.44 17.12 -7.52
CA PRO A 346 17.46 16.08 -8.55
C PRO A 346 18.73 15.21 -8.54
N LYS A 347 19.88 15.80 -8.17
CA LYS A 347 21.18 15.10 -8.08
C LYS A 347 21.35 14.28 -6.80
N LYS A 348 20.47 14.42 -5.81
CA LYS A 348 20.57 13.78 -4.48
C LYS A 348 19.49 12.75 -4.23
N ILE A 349 18.31 12.88 -4.85
CA ILE A 349 17.23 11.92 -4.69
C ILE A 349 17.65 10.52 -5.16
N LYS A 350 17.19 9.51 -4.44
CA LYS A 350 17.49 8.09 -4.66
C LYS A 350 16.19 7.36 -4.96
N MET A 351 16.25 6.38 -5.85
CA MET A 351 15.16 5.41 -6.01
C MET A 351 15.07 4.53 -4.77
N ALA A 352 13.88 4.04 -4.41
CA ALA A 352 13.71 3.15 -3.25
C ALA A 352 14.47 1.82 -3.40
N MET A 353 14.48 1.25 -4.61
CA MET A 353 15.21 0.03 -4.98
C MET A 353 16.31 0.34 -5.99
N LYS A 354 17.45 -0.34 -5.87
CA LYS A 354 18.63 -0.14 -6.73
C LYS A 354 18.43 -0.73 -8.12
N VAL A 355 19.03 -0.06 -9.11
CA VAL A 355 19.19 -0.60 -10.47
C VAL A 355 20.59 -1.18 -10.59
N HIS A 356 20.68 -2.45 -10.94
CA HIS A 356 21.94 -3.17 -11.04
C HIS A 356 22.37 -3.34 -12.50
N SER A 357 23.48 -2.72 -12.87
CA SER A 357 24.16 -2.88 -14.15
C SER A 357 25.58 -3.42 -13.87
N LYS A 358 26.59 -3.23 -14.73
CA LYS A 358 28.01 -3.37 -14.34
C LYS A 358 28.32 -2.70 -13.00
N ASN A 359 27.74 -1.53 -12.74
CA ASN A 359 27.74 -0.86 -11.44
C ASN A 359 26.31 -0.80 -10.88
N THR A 360 26.21 -0.62 -9.57
CA THR A 360 24.91 -0.42 -8.90
C THR A 360 24.58 1.07 -8.84
N HIS A 361 23.37 1.44 -9.25
CA HIS A 361 22.90 2.82 -9.30
C HIS A 361 21.73 3.01 -8.33
N TYR A 362 21.79 4.09 -7.55
CA TYR A 362 20.74 4.42 -6.59
C TYR A 362 20.20 5.83 -6.78
N LYS A 363 21.06 6.79 -7.12
CA LYS A 363 20.62 8.14 -7.42
C LYS A 363 19.86 8.16 -8.74
N TRP A 364 18.67 8.77 -8.71
CA TRP A 364 17.81 8.89 -9.89
C TRP A 364 18.55 9.47 -11.09
N SER A 365 19.36 10.52 -10.86
CA SER A 365 20.11 11.21 -11.92
C SER A 365 21.24 10.39 -12.55
N GLU A 366 21.70 9.33 -11.87
CA GLU A 366 22.80 8.45 -12.33
C GLU A 366 22.27 7.25 -13.14
N ILE A 367 20.95 6.98 -13.05
CA ILE A 367 20.31 5.91 -13.83
C ILE A 367 20.12 6.37 -15.28
N LEU A 368 20.48 5.51 -16.23
CA LEU A 368 20.50 5.77 -17.67
C LEU A 368 19.83 4.60 -18.40
N PRO A 369 19.32 4.83 -19.63
CA PRO A 369 18.59 3.82 -20.40
C PRO A 369 19.33 2.48 -20.53
N ARG A 370 20.63 2.52 -20.84
CA ARG A 370 21.49 1.33 -20.96
C ARG A 370 21.60 0.47 -19.70
N HIS A 371 21.24 0.98 -18.52
CA HIS A 371 21.30 0.20 -17.29
C HIS A 371 20.12 -0.77 -17.18
N TRP A 372 19.00 -0.51 -17.86
CA TRP A 372 17.79 -1.32 -17.74
C TRP A 372 17.93 -2.71 -18.38
N PRO A 373 18.46 -2.88 -19.60
CA PRO A 373 18.63 -4.21 -20.17
C PRO A 373 19.60 -5.09 -19.36
N GLU A 374 20.70 -4.51 -18.84
CA GLU A 374 21.60 -5.19 -17.90
C GLU A 374 20.89 -5.57 -16.58
N HIS A 375 20.01 -4.69 -16.09
CA HIS A 375 19.24 -4.92 -14.88
C HIS A 375 18.22 -6.04 -15.04
N GLY A 376 17.44 -6.02 -16.13
CA GLY A 376 16.53 -7.08 -16.50
C GLY A 376 17.25 -8.43 -16.60
N LYS A 377 18.40 -8.47 -17.25
CA LYS A 377 19.25 -9.68 -17.34
C LYS A 377 19.65 -10.22 -15.97
N LYS A 378 20.06 -9.35 -15.04
CA LYS A 378 20.39 -9.77 -13.66
C LYS A 378 19.18 -10.32 -12.91
N GLN A 379 17.99 -9.80 -13.21
CA GLN A 379 16.72 -10.28 -12.67
C GLN A 379 16.14 -11.50 -13.42
N GLY A 380 16.88 -12.06 -14.38
CA GLY A 380 16.45 -13.22 -15.16
C GLY A 380 15.37 -12.92 -16.21
N ILE A 381 15.32 -11.69 -16.71
CA ILE A 381 14.55 -11.27 -17.89
C ILE A 381 15.53 -11.05 -19.05
N ASP A 382 15.21 -11.53 -20.24
CA ASP A 382 16.08 -11.34 -21.41
C ASP A 382 16.30 -9.84 -21.73
N GLU A 383 17.47 -9.53 -22.25
CA GLU A 383 17.83 -8.18 -22.68
C GLU A 383 16.89 -7.68 -23.78
N GLU A 384 16.56 -8.53 -24.75
CA GLU A 384 15.66 -8.22 -25.86
C GLU A 384 14.24 -7.91 -25.37
N LEU A 385 13.78 -8.64 -24.36
CA LEU A 385 12.48 -8.42 -23.75
C LEU A 385 12.44 -7.10 -22.97
N THR A 386 13.53 -6.75 -22.29
CA THR A 386 13.66 -5.44 -21.63
C THR A 386 13.66 -4.29 -22.64
N LEU A 387 14.38 -4.45 -23.76
CA LEU A 387 14.37 -3.48 -24.86
C LEU A 387 12.97 -3.34 -25.47
N THR A 388 12.24 -4.45 -25.64
CA THR A 388 10.85 -4.45 -26.11
C THR A 388 9.94 -3.63 -25.18
N ILE A 389 10.09 -3.80 -23.85
CA ILE A 389 9.37 -2.98 -22.87
C ILE A 389 9.71 -1.51 -23.03
N MET A 390 11.01 -1.17 -23.16
CA MET A 390 11.45 0.21 -23.31
C MET A 390 10.93 0.86 -24.60
N THR A 391 10.94 0.15 -25.72
CA THR A 391 10.38 0.62 -26.99
C THR A 391 8.87 0.87 -26.87
N ALA A 392 8.13 -0.07 -26.27
CA ALA A 392 6.69 0.10 -26.06
C ALA A 392 6.36 1.30 -25.14
N LEU A 393 7.24 1.62 -24.18
CA LEU A 393 7.10 2.82 -23.35
C LEU A 393 7.41 4.10 -24.15
N ASP A 394 8.48 4.12 -24.95
CA ASP A 394 8.85 5.23 -25.83
C ASP A 394 7.70 5.63 -26.77
N GLU A 395 7.02 4.64 -27.36
CA GLU A 395 5.90 4.85 -28.27
C GLU A 395 4.60 5.35 -27.61
N LYS A 396 4.37 5.02 -26.33
CA LYS A 396 3.05 5.20 -25.68
C LYS A 396 2.99 6.32 -24.65
N ILE A 397 4.12 6.71 -24.06
CA ILE A 397 4.12 7.62 -22.89
C ILE A 397 3.54 8.99 -23.23
N GLU A 398 3.92 9.61 -24.34
CA GLU A 398 3.40 10.93 -24.70
C GLU A 398 1.88 10.91 -24.89
N LEU A 399 1.36 9.90 -25.59
CA LEU A 399 -0.08 9.71 -25.77
C LEU A 399 -0.79 9.48 -24.43
N ALA A 400 -0.22 8.68 -23.53
CA ALA A 400 -0.78 8.40 -22.21
C ALA A 400 -0.79 9.64 -21.30
N LEU A 401 0.26 10.46 -21.32
CA LEU A 401 0.32 11.74 -20.59
C LEU A 401 -0.75 12.71 -21.10
N ASN A 402 -0.82 12.92 -22.42
CA ASN A 402 -1.81 13.81 -23.04
C ASN A 402 -3.25 13.32 -22.82
N LYS A 403 -3.48 12.00 -22.80
CA LYS A 403 -4.77 11.44 -22.44
C LYS A 403 -5.13 11.73 -20.98
N THR A 404 -4.17 11.59 -20.07
CA THR A 404 -4.38 11.83 -18.63
C THR A 404 -4.75 13.27 -18.33
N LEU A 405 -4.07 14.25 -18.93
CA LEU A 405 -4.42 15.68 -18.78
C LEU A 405 -5.85 15.98 -19.24
N ARG A 406 -6.32 15.31 -20.30
CA ARG A 406 -7.69 15.46 -20.83
C ARG A 406 -8.77 14.77 -19.99
N GLU A 407 -8.41 13.77 -19.20
CA GLU A 407 -9.33 13.05 -18.30
C GLU A 407 -9.50 13.74 -16.95
N ALA A 408 -8.74 14.80 -16.69
CA ALA A 408 -8.81 15.56 -15.45
C ALA A 408 -10.18 16.21 -15.25
N ASN A 409 -10.70 16.14 -14.02
CA ASN A 409 -11.90 16.84 -13.63
C ASN A 409 -11.59 18.29 -13.22
N GLU A 410 -12.64 19.04 -12.87
CA GLU A 410 -12.52 20.46 -12.52
C GLU A 410 -11.75 20.73 -11.22
N PHE A 411 -11.58 19.73 -10.35
CA PHE A 411 -10.86 19.85 -9.08
C PHE A 411 -9.35 19.62 -9.20
N PHE A 412 -8.90 19.09 -10.34
CA PHE A 412 -7.51 18.78 -10.60
C PHE A 412 -6.70 20.06 -10.89
N ASP A 413 -5.54 20.18 -10.25
CA ASP A 413 -4.55 21.19 -10.58
C ASP A 413 -3.76 20.80 -11.85
N GLN A 414 -4.11 21.44 -12.97
CA GLN A 414 -3.47 21.20 -14.27
C GLN A 414 -1.97 21.49 -14.27
N GLU A 415 -1.50 22.48 -13.51
CA GLU A 415 -0.08 22.84 -13.47
C GLU A 415 0.76 21.68 -12.92
N VAL A 416 0.25 20.97 -11.92
CA VAL A 416 0.91 19.77 -11.36
C VAL A 416 1.06 18.68 -12.41
N GLY A 417 0.00 18.42 -13.19
CA GLY A 417 0.01 17.44 -14.28
C GLY A 417 0.99 17.82 -15.40
N GLU A 418 0.99 19.08 -15.81
CA GLU A 418 1.86 19.61 -16.86
C GLU A 418 3.33 19.51 -16.46
N ILE A 419 3.69 19.87 -15.22
CA ILE A 419 5.05 19.72 -14.69
C ILE A 419 5.50 18.25 -14.72
N ILE A 420 4.65 17.33 -14.25
CA ILE A 420 4.98 15.90 -14.26
C ILE A 420 5.15 15.40 -15.70
N ALA A 421 4.26 15.80 -16.62
CA ALA A 421 4.31 15.39 -18.01
C ALA A 421 5.59 15.89 -18.71
N GLU A 422 5.89 17.19 -18.63
CA GLU A 422 7.07 17.80 -19.26
C GLU A 422 8.37 17.14 -18.78
N ARG A 423 8.49 16.94 -17.47
CA ARG A 423 9.68 16.33 -16.87
C ARG A 423 9.81 14.85 -17.19
N THR A 424 8.69 14.13 -17.27
CA THR A 424 8.64 12.73 -17.71
C THR A 424 9.10 12.61 -19.15
N LEU A 425 8.61 13.46 -20.06
CA LEU A 425 9.04 13.51 -21.46
C LEU A 425 10.52 13.89 -21.60
N THR A 426 11.00 14.83 -20.78
CA THR A 426 12.43 15.18 -20.73
C THR A 426 13.29 13.96 -20.34
N CYS A 427 12.84 13.15 -19.38
CA CYS A 427 13.53 11.91 -19.01
C CYS A 427 13.42 10.85 -20.12
N LEU A 428 12.25 10.71 -20.74
CA LEU A 428 11.98 9.82 -21.86
C LEU A 428 12.91 10.08 -23.05
N GLY A 429 13.23 11.34 -23.36
CA GLY A 429 14.16 11.67 -24.45
C GLY A 429 15.56 11.06 -24.27
N LYS A 430 15.95 10.60 -23.07
CA LYS A 430 17.13 9.75 -22.88
C LYS A 430 16.93 8.36 -23.48
N VAL A 431 15.78 7.74 -23.24
CA VAL A 431 15.39 6.43 -23.77
C VAL A 431 15.28 6.48 -25.29
N THR A 432 14.58 7.47 -25.84
CA THR A 432 14.45 7.66 -27.30
C THR A 432 15.82 7.72 -27.98
N ARG A 433 16.75 8.52 -27.44
CA ARG A 433 18.12 8.61 -27.98
C ARG A 433 18.93 7.31 -27.85
N PHE A 434 18.63 6.48 -26.86
CA PHE A 434 19.32 5.20 -26.67
C PHE A 434 18.78 4.10 -27.59
N LEU A 435 17.48 4.13 -27.90
CA LEU A 435 16.85 3.13 -28.77
C LEU A 435 17.09 3.42 -30.26
N HIS A 436 17.11 4.70 -30.65
CA HIS A 436 17.13 5.12 -32.06
C HIS A 436 18.43 5.80 -32.51
N GLY A 437 19.35 6.06 -31.57
CA GLY A 437 20.64 6.71 -31.83
C GLY A 437 21.80 5.75 -31.65
#